data_AF-A0A941E6V1-F1
#
_entry.id   AF-A0A941E6V1-F1
#
_cell.length_a   1.000
_cell.length_b   1.000
_cell.length_c   1.000
_cell.angle_alpha   90.00
_cell.angle_beta   90.00
_cell.angle_gamma   90.00
#
_symmetry.space_group_name_H-M   'P 1'
#
loop_
_entity.id
_entity.type
_entity.pdbx_description
1 polymer ?
#
loop_
_entity_poly.entity_id
_entity_poly.type
_entity_poly.pdbx_seq_one_letter_code
_entity_poly.pdbx_strand_id
1 'polypeptide(L)'
;MSVETEQTLSGLVTSAAQDVSALVRGEIALAKAEVRQDVKQAAAGGGLFGAAAVLGVFGLIMLCFAAAYGLHATGLGLAWCWLIVAGAFLLTAGLCSLIGVARFKRIKGVEATKRSTTDTITVLRRVDL
;
A
#
# COMPACT_ATOMS: atom_id res chain seq x y z
N MET A 1 26.40 55.53 -24.08
CA MET A 1 26.34 54.15 -24.60
C MET A 1 25.98 53.13 -23.51
N SER A 2 25.22 53.50 -22.47
CA SER A 2 24.92 52.62 -21.31
C SER A 2 23.50 52.02 -21.29
N VAL A 3 22.60 52.48 -22.15
CA VAL A 3 21.18 52.07 -22.15
C VAL A 3 20.96 50.71 -22.85
N GLU A 4 21.88 50.28 -23.72
CA GLU A 4 21.75 49.02 -24.49
C GLU A 4 22.16 47.77 -23.67
N THR A 5 23.09 47.93 -22.72
CA THR A 5 23.60 46.83 -21.87
C THR A 5 22.60 46.43 -20.79
N GLU A 6 21.84 47.37 -20.23
CA GLU A 6 20.79 47.09 -19.23
C GLU A 6 19.60 46.32 -19.83
N GLN A 7 19.20 46.64 -21.08
CA GLN A 7 18.10 45.94 -21.76
C GLN A 7 18.48 44.51 -22.17
N THR A 8 19.75 44.27 -22.51
CA THR A 8 20.26 42.94 -22.89
C THR A 8 20.48 42.03 -21.68
N LEU A 9 21.02 42.54 -20.57
CA LEU A 9 21.10 41.80 -19.29
C LEU A 9 19.71 41.43 -18.75
N SER A 10 18.76 42.38 -18.79
CA SER A 10 17.37 42.12 -18.40
C SER A 10 16.70 41.07 -19.29
N GLY A 11 17.03 41.03 -20.58
CA GLY A 11 16.55 40.01 -21.52
C GLY A 11 17.10 38.61 -21.22
N LEU A 12 18.39 38.47 -20.89
CA LEU A 12 19.00 37.18 -20.58
C LEU A 12 18.48 36.58 -19.26
N VAL A 13 18.34 37.40 -18.23
CA VAL A 13 17.73 36.98 -16.95
C VAL A 13 16.29 36.51 -17.18
N THR A 14 15.53 37.22 -18.03
CA THR A 14 14.15 36.85 -18.36
C THR A 14 14.10 35.52 -19.12
N SER A 15 14.99 35.32 -20.09
CA SER A 15 15.07 34.06 -20.85
C SER A 15 15.47 32.89 -19.96
N ALA A 16 16.49 33.05 -19.10
CA ALA A 16 16.91 32.00 -18.16
C ALA A 16 15.80 31.66 -17.15
N ALA A 17 15.07 32.67 -16.66
CA ALA A 17 13.92 32.45 -15.80
C ALA A 17 12.79 31.70 -16.52
N GLN A 18 12.58 31.96 -17.81
CA GLN A 18 11.62 31.22 -18.63
C GLN A 18 12.04 29.76 -18.84
N ASP A 19 13.32 29.49 -19.10
CA ASP A 19 13.84 28.13 -19.28
C ASP A 19 13.72 27.29 -18.00
N VAL A 20 14.08 27.87 -16.84
CA VAL A 20 13.88 27.23 -15.54
C VAL A 20 12.39 26.97 -15.27
N SER A 21 11.52 27.92 -15.59
CA SER A 21 10.07 27.73 -15.45
C SER A 21 9.54 26.61 -16.35
N ALA A 22 10.10 26.46 -17.56
CA ALA A 22 9.75 25.38 -18.49
C ALA A 22 10.22 24.00 -17.96
N LEU A 23 11.44 23.91 -17.41
CA LEU A 23 11.96 22.68 -16.80
C LEU A 23 11.12 22.22 -15.62
N VAL A 24 10.81 23.14 -14.69
CA VAL A 24 9.98 22.83 -13.51
C VAL A 24 8.59 22.33 -13.93
N ARG A 25 7.96 22.96 -14.92
CA ARG A 25 6.67 22.50 -15.46
C ARG A 25 6.80 21.12 -16.10
N GLY A 26 7.92 20.84 -16.77
CA GLY A 26 8.25 19.54 -17.32
C GLY A 26 8.35 18.44 -16.26
N GLU A 27 9.08 18.69 -15.18
CA GLU A 27 9.19 17.74 -14.05
C GLU A 27 7.85 17.51 -13.37
N ILE A 28 7.05 18.57 -13.16
CA ILE A 28 5.69 18.44 -12.60
C ILE A 28 4.80 17.62 -13.54
N ALA A 29 4.88 17.85 -14.86
CA ALA A 29 4.10 17.09 -15.84
C ALA A 29 4.51 15.61 -15.85
N LEU A 30 5.82 15.33 -15.75
CA LEU A 30 6.35 13.98 -15.70
C LEU A 30 5.96 13.27 -14.41
N ALA A 31 6.17 13.90 -13.24
CA ALA A 31 5.76 13.37 -11.95
C ALA A 31 4.25 13.11 -11.90
N LYS A 32 3.44 13.99 -12.49
CA LYS A 32 2.00 13.78 -12.62
C LYS A 32 1.66 12.60 -13.54
N ALA A 33 2.42 12.38 -14.61
CA ALA A 33 2.24 11.23 -15.48
C ALA A 33 2.59 9.91 -14.76
N GLU A 34 3.69 9.89 -14.02
CA GLU A 34 4.13 8.75 -13.22
C GLU A 34 3.11 8.41 -12.13
N VAL A 35 2.69 9.40 -11.33
CA VAL A 35 1.63 9.21 -10.32
C VAL A 35 0.33 8.70 -10.95
N ARG A 36 -0.07 9.20 -12.12
CA ARG A 36 -1.26 8.69 -12.82
C ARG A 36 -1.10 7.24 -13.25
N GLN A 37 0.08 6.86 -13.73
CA GLN A 37 0.38 5.49 -14.13
C GLN A 37 0.35 4.56 -12.91
N ASP A 38 0.97 4.97 -11.82
CA ASP A 38 0.97 4.24 -10.55
C ASP A 38 -0.44 4.05 -10.01
N VAL A 39 -1.25 5.12 -9.99
CA VAL A 39 -2.66 5.05 -9.57
C VAL A 39 -3.45 4.11 -10.47
N LYS A 40 -3.22 4.10 -11.78
CA LYS A 40 -3.91 3.18 -12.70
C LYS A 40 -3.55 1.73 -12.41
N GLN A 41 -2.27 1.43 -12.20
CA GLN A 41 -1.82 0.08 -11.86
C GLN A 41 -2.34 -0.35 -10.48
N ALA A 42 -2.27 0.55 -9.49
CA ALA A 42 -2.80 0.30 -8.15
C ALA A 42 -4.32 0.10 -8.18
N ALA A 43 -5.06 0.85 -8.99
CA ALA A 43 -6.50 0.69 -9.15
C ALA A 43 -6.86 -0.63 -9.85
N ALA A 44 -6.14 -1.00 -10.91
CA ALA A 44 -6.34 -2.29 -11.58
C ALA A 44 -6.01 -3.47 -10.65
N GLY A 45 -4.85 -3.41 -9.98
CA GLY A 45 -4.42 -4.40 -9.01
C GLY A 45 -5.38 -4.49 -7.82
N GLY A 46 -5.77 -3.36 -7.25
CA GLY A 46 -6.72 -3.27 -6.15
C GLY A 46 -8.12 -3.76 -6.51
N GLY A 47 -8.61 -3.45 -7.72
CA GLY A 47 -9.89 -3.94 -8.23
C GLY A 47 -9.89 -5.46 -8.39
N LEU A 48 -8.84 -6.03 -8.98
CA LEU A 48 -8.69 -7.48 -9.13
C LEU A 48 -8.55 -8.17 -7.76
N PHE A 49 -7.76 -7.61 -6.83
CA PHE A 49 -7.64 -8.16 -5.48
C PHE A 49 -8.96 -8.09 -4.72
N GLY A 50 -9.72 -7.01 -4.87
CA GLY A 50 -11.06 -6.86 -4.31
C GLY A 50 -12.02 -7.93 -4.85
N ALA A 51 -12.05 -8.13 -6.16
CA ALA A 51 -12.86 -9.17 -6.79
C ALA A 51 -12.43 -10.57 -6.32
N ALA A 52 -11.13 -10.84 -6.26
CA ALA A 52 -10.58 -12.11 -5.77
C ALA A 52 -10.93 -12.35 -4.30
N ALA A 53 -10.91 -11.31 -3.45
CA ALA A 53 -11.32 -11.43 -2.04
C ALA A 53 -12.80 -11.79 -1.92
N VAL A 54 -13.68 -11.11 -2.67
CA VAL A 54 -15.13 -11.38 -2.68
C VAL A 54 -15.40 -12.80 -3.17
N LEU A 55 -14.87 -13.17 -4.35
CA LEU A 55 -15.01 -14.51 -4.91
C LEU A 55 -14.40 -15.58 -4.00
N GLY A 56 -13.28 -15.27 -3.35
CA GLY A 56 -12.64 -16.14 -2.37
C GLY A 56 -13.55 -16.44 -1.19
N VAL A 57 -14.24 -15.42 -0.63
CA VAL A 57 -15.20 -15.62 0.48
C VAL A 57 -16.37 -16.50 0.04
N PHE A 58 -17.01 -16.21 -1.10
CA PHE A 58 -18.12 -17.03 -1.60
C PHE A 58 -17.68 -18.46 -1.95
N GLY A 59 -16.52 -18.60 -2.58
CA GLY A 59 -15.91 -19.89 -2.90
C GLY A 59 -15.61 -20.70 -1.63
N LEU A 60 -15.13 -20.04 -0.56
CA LEU A 60 -14.86 -20.68 0.72
C LEU A 60 -16.11 -21.27 1.35
N ILE A 61 -17.21 -20.50 1.35
CA ILE A 61 -18.51 -20.97 1.85
C ILE A 61 -18.95 -22.20 1.05
N MET A 62 -18.88 -22.13 -0.29
CA MET A 62 -19.24 -23.26 -1.15
C MET A 62 -18.35 -24.50 -0.90
N LEU A 63 -17.05 -24.28 -0.65
CA LEU A 63 -16.10 -25.35 -0.33
C LEU A 63 -16.42 -26.01 1.02
N CYS A 64 -16.88 -25.25 2.02
CA CYS A 64 -17.36 -25.80 3.29
C CYS A 64 -18.55 -26.73 3.09
N PHE A 65 -19.54 -26.31 2.29
CA PHE A 65 -20.68 -27.17 1.93
C PHE A 65 -20.21 -28.43 1.19
N ALA A 66 -19.38 -28.28 0.16
CA ALA A 66 -18.85 -29.40 -0.60
C ALA A 66 -18.07 -30.40 0.28
N ALA A 67 -17.24 -29.91 1.20
CA ALA A 67 -16.48 -30.74 2.13
C ALA A 67 -17.40 -31.46 3.13
N ALA A 68 -18.38 -30.77 3.70
CA ALA A 68 -19.32 -31.36 4.66
C ALA A 68 -20.17 -32.45 4.00
N TYR A 69 -20.71 -32.21 2.81
CA TYR A 69 -21.46 -33.23 2.07
C TYR A 69 -20.58 -34.36 1.53
N GLY A 70 -19.33 -34.07 1.14
CA GLY A 70 -18.36 -35.08 0.74
C GLY A 70 -18.00 -36.04 1.88
N LEU A 71 -17.81 -35.51 3.10
CA LEU A 71 -17.64 -36.34 4.30
C LEU A 71 -18.92 -37.10 4.66
N HIS A 72 -20.07 -36.47 4.52
CA HIS A 72 -21.35 -37.14 4.79
C HIS A 72 -21.56 -38.37 3.88
N ALA A 73 -21.06 -38.34 2.65
CA ALA A 73 -21.12 -39.48 1.73
C ALA A 73 -20.40 -40.73 2.25
N THR A 74 -19.53 -40.63 3.26
CA THR A 74 -18.89 -41.80 3.89
C THR A 74 -19.77 -42.44 4.98
N GLY A 75 -21.00 -41.96 5.18
CA GLY A 75 -21.92 -42.44 6.22
C GLY A 75 -21.75 -41.73 7.58
N LEU A 76 -20.91 -40.69 7.66
CA LEU A 76 -20.77 -39.86 8.86
C LEU A 76 -22.01 -38.98 9.04
N GLY A 77 -22.47 -38.83 10.28
CA GLY A 77 -23.57 -37.92 10.61
C GLY A 77 -23.25 -36.48 10.21
N LEU A 78 -24.24 -35.76 9.66
CA LEU A 78 -24.03 -34.43 9.07
C LEU A 78 -23.43 -33.43 10.08
N ALA A 79 -23.85 -33.49 11.34
CA ALA A 79 -23.32 -32.64 12.41
C ALA A 79 -21.80 -32.82 12.62
N TRP A 80 -21.32 -34.06 12.60
CA TRP A 80 -19.89 -34.37 12.75
C TRP A 80 -19.08 -33.89 11.55
N CYS A 81 -19.66 -33.98 10.34
CA CYS A 81 -19.00 -33.49 9.12
C CYS A 81 -18.75 -31.98 9.19
N TRP A 82 -19.77 -31.20 9.56
CA TRP A 82 -19.62 -29.75 9.75
C TRP A 82 -18.63 -29.39 10.85
N LEU A 83 -18.60 -30.16 11.95
CA LEU A 83 -17.66 -29.93 13.05
C LEU A 83 -16.21 -30.20 12.63
N ILE A 84 -15.95 -31.25 11.86
CA ILE A 84 -14.61 -31.56 11.33
C ILE A 84 -14.15 -30.47 10.37
N VAL A 85 -15.01 -30.05 9.44
CA VAL A 85 -14.69 -28.99 8.47
C VAL A 85 -14.42 -27.67 9.19
N ALA A 86 -15.27 -27.29 10.15
CA ALA A 86 -15.05 -26.09 10.97
C ALA A 86 -13.74 -26.17 11.76
N GLY A 87 -13.45 -27.32 12.38
CA GLY A 87 -12.19 -27.56 13.09
C GLY A 87 -10.97 -27.41 12.20
N ALA A 88 -10.99 -27.98 10.99
CA ALA A 88 -9.90 -27.85 10.02
C ALA A 88 -9.68 -26.37 9.61
N PHE A 89 -10.76 -25.61 9.44
CA PHE A 89 -10.70 -24.18 9.14
C PHE A 89 -10.14 -23.36 10.29
N LEU A 90 -10.56 -23.62 11.54
CA LEU A 90 -10.04 -22.95 12.71
C LEU A 90 -8.56 -23.24 12.94
N LEU A 91 -8.12 -24.48 12.70
CA LEU A 91 -6.70 -24.84 12.76
C LEU A 91 -5.89 -24.08 11.71
N THR A 92 -6.38 -24.03 10.47
CA THR A 92 -5.72 -23.31 9.38
C THR A 92 -5.67 -21.81 9.65
N ALA A 93 -6.78 -21.22 10.11
CA ALA A 93 -6.86 -19.81 10.49
C ALA A 93 -5.93 -19.48 11.67
N GLY A 94 -5.85 -20.36 12.66
CA GLY A 94 -4.92 -20.27 13.78
C GLY A 94 -3.47 -20.25 13.30
N LEU A 95 -3.08 -21.20 12.43
CA LEU A 95 -1.73 -21.26 11.88
C LEU A 95 -1.38 -20.02 11.05
N CYS A 96 -2.27 -19.59 10.16
CA CYS A 96 -2.11 -18.36 9.38
C CYS A 96 -1.97 -17.13 10.30
N SER A 97 -2.77 -17.04 11.36
CA SER A 97 -2.70 -15.95 12.33
C SER A 97 -1.36 -15.93 13.07
N LEU A 98 -0.87 -17.10 13.50
CA LEU A 98 0.43 -17.24 14.15
C LEU A 98 1.57 -16.82 13.22
N ILE A 99 1.57 -17.28 11.97
CA ILE A 99 2.57 -16.90 10.97
C ILE A 99 2.50 -15.40 10.68
N GLY A 100 1.29 -14.87 10.49
CA GLY A 100 1.06 -13.45 10.25
C GLY A 100 1.62 -12.58 11.39
N VAL A 101 1.26 -12.90 12.63
CA VAL A 101 1.78 -12.21 13.82
C VAL A 101 3.29 -12.35 13.93
N ALA A 102 3.87 -13.52 13.67
CA ALA A 102 5.32 -13.71 13.69
C ALA A 102 6.02 -12.85 12.63
N ARG A 103 5.42 -12.71 11.44
CA ARG A 103 5.94 -11.89 10.35
C ARG A 103 5.83 -10.41 10.68
N PHE A 104 4.70 -9.93 11.19
CA PHE A 104 4.53 -8.54 11.66
C PHE A 104 5.51 -8.18 12.79
N LYS A 105 5.72 -9.09 13.75
CA LYS A 105 6.70 -8.89 14.83
C LYS A 105 8.16 -8.81 14.34
N ARG A 106 8.47 -9.31 13.13
CA ARG A 106 9.78 -9.13 12.49
C ARG A 106 9.92 -7.79 11.76
N ILE A 107 8.80 -7.14 11.39
CA ILE A 107 8.79 -5.80 10.78
C ILE A 107 8.95 -4.70 11.86
N LYS A 108 9.68 -4.98 12.94
CA LYS A 108 10.10 -4.03 13.99
C LYS A 108 11.10 -2.96 13.49
N GLY A 109 11.00 -2.56 12.22
CA GLY A 109 11.70 -1.39 11.67
C GLY A 109 10.95 -0.07 11.95
N VAL A 110 9.66 -0.11 12.24
CA VAL A 110 8.83 1.11 12.47
C VAL A 110 9.07 1.73 13.85
N GLU A 111 9.60 0.98 14.82
CA GLU A 111 9.96 1.50 16.15
C GLU A 111 11.23 2.37 16.11
N ALA A 112 12.17 2.10 15.19
CA ALA A 112 13.36 2.94 15.00
C ALA A 112 13.00 4.32 14.44
N THR A 113 12.02 4.40 13.54
CA THR A 113 11.52 5.66 12.98
C THR A 113 10.78 6.50 14.01
N LYS A 114 10.00 5.89 14.92
CA LYS A 114 9.32 6.62 16.01
C LYS A 114 10.31 7.27 16.99
N ARG A 115 11.47 6.65 17.25
CA ARG A 115 12.52 7.24 18.09
C ARG A 115 13.14 8.47 17.44
N SER A 116 13.48 8.40 16.15
CA SER A 116 14.05 9.55 15.42
C SER A 116 13.11 10.76 15.37
N THR A 117 11.79 10.55 15.24
CA THR A 117 10.83 11.67 15.27
C THR A 117 10.73 12.30 16.66
N THR A 118 10.84 11.50 17.72
CA THR A 118 10.80 11.97 19.12
C THR A 118 12.08 12.72 19.52
N ASP A 119 13.23 12.27 19.00
CA ASP A 119 14.52 12.95 19.18
C ASP A 119 14.56 14.28 18.40
N THR A 120 13.93 14.34 17.22
CA THR A 120 13.87 15.58 16.41
C THR A 120 12.98 16.65 17.05
N ILE A 121 11.81 16.28 17.59
CA ILE A 121 10.93 17.23 18.31
C ILE A 121 11.52 17.69 19.64
N THR A 122 12.37 16.90 20.29
CA THR A 122 13.05 17.33 21.53
C THR A 122 14.22 18.28 21.26
N VAL A 123 14.91 18.16 20.12
CA VAL A 123 15.92 19.15 19.69
C VAL A 123 15.26 20.47 19.31
N LEU A 124 14.16 20.46 18.55
CA LEU A 124 13.44 21.68 18.19
C LEU A 124 12.85 22.41 19.41
N ARG A 125 12.32 21.68 20.40
CA ARG A 125 11.81 22.25 21.66
C ARG A 125 12.89 22.89 22.54
N ARG A 126 14.16 22.51 22.36
CA ARG A 126 15.30 23.04 23.13
C ARG A 126 15.82 24.37 22.55
N VAL A 127 15.55 24.67 21.28
CA VAL A 127 16.02 25.89 20.60
C VAL A 127 15.05 27.08 20.79
N ASP A 128 13.78 26.81 21.13
CA ASP A 128 12.74 27.83 21.38
C ASP A 128 12.60 28.29 22.86
N LEU A 129 13.65 28.13 23.70
CA LEU A 129 13.71 28.62 25.09
C LEU A 129 15.05 29.32 25.36
#